data_AF-A0A1S9DEX8-F1
#
_entry.id   AF-A0A1S9DEX8-F1
#
_cell.length_a   1.000
_cell.length_b   1.000
_cell.length_c   1.000
_cell.angle_alpha   90.00
_cell.angle_beta   90.00
_cell.angle_gamma   90.00
#
_symmetry.space_group_name_H-M   'P 1'
#
loop_
_entity.id
_entity.type
_entity.pdbx_description
1 polymer ?
#
loop_
_entity_poly.entity_id
_entity_poly.type
_entity_poly.pdbx_seq_one_letter_code
_entity_poly.pdbx_strand_id
1 'polypeptide(L)'
;MPPKEKSTPDSAPSHEITGQSALPISRIKKIIQLDEDIVQCSSNATFVIAMATEMFIQYLTEQGHNVVKSERKPRKLIQYKDLATAVSRIDNLEFLSDVIPKTTTYKQFKEKKAKEAIREAEIEKGQRTLNGTVPHANGESEHQEELQAIEEKPSKSPRTPVVMHATGAVSTLVVDRTVDNQSRGDDGDVEMVDQ
;
A
#
# COMPACT_ATOMS: atom_id res chain seq x y z
N MET A 1 -6.66 14.82 62.84
CA MET A 1 -7.25 13.72 62.04
C MET A 1 -6.35 13.50 60.83
N PRO A 2 -5.80 12.31 60.61
CA PRO A 2 -5.03 12.05 59.39
C PRO A 2 -5.99 11.91 58.19
N PRO A 3 -5.58 12.31 56.98
CA PRO A 3 -6.41 12.21 55.78
C PRO A 3 -6.61 10.74 55.37
N LYS A 4 -7.84 10.38 55.00
CA LYS A 4 -8.17 9.07 54.42
C LYS A 4 -7.60 8.98 53.00
N GLU A 5 -6.68 8.05 52.79
CA GLU A 5 -6.24 7.64 51.45
C GLU A 5 -7.41 6.94 50.74
N LYS A 6 -7.83 7.49 49.59
CA LYS A 6 -8.71 6.81 48.64
C LYS A 6 -7.85 5.82 47.86
N SER A 7 -8.00 4.53 48.13
CA SER A 7 -7.55 3.47 47.26
C SER A 7 -8.31 3.56 45.93
N THR A 8 -7.61 3.96 44.87
CA THR A 8 -8.10 3.76 43.50
C THR A 8 -8.03 2.27 43.19
N PRO A 9 -9.09 1.62 42.69
CA PRO A 9 -8.99 0.25 42.22
C PRO A 9 -8.17 0.27 40.93
N ASP A 10 -6.92 -0.15 41.03
CA ASP A 10 -6.09 -0.55 39.89
C ASP A 10 -6.66 -1.84 39.31
N SER A 11 -7.75 -1.72 38.55
CA SER A 11 -8.27 -2.82 37.74
C SER A 11 -7.64 -2.71 36.37
N ALA A 12 -6.36 -3.08 36.29
CA ALA A 12 -5.87 -3.66 35.04
C ALA A 12 -6.81 -4.85 34.73
N PRO A 13 -7.44 -4.93 33.54
CA PRO A 13 -8.22 -6.10 33.21
C PRO A 13 -7.26 -7.29 33.23
N SER A 14 -7.46 -8.20 34.17
CA SER A 14 -6.78 -9.48 34.20
C SER A 14 -6.96 -10.12 32.84
N HIS A 15 -5.85 -10.48 32.18
CA HIS A 15 -5.90 -11.36 31.02
C HIS A 15 -6.39 -12.72 31.51
N GLU A 16 -7.70 -12.90 31.61
CA GLU A 16 -8.30 -14.18 31.96
C GLU A 16 -8.10 -15.12 30.78
N ILE A 17 -7.50 -16.28 31.03
CA ILE A 17 -7.33 -17.32 30.03
C ILE A 17 -8.68 -18.03 29.90
N THR A 18 -9.57 -17.48 29.06
CA THR A 18 -10.92 -18.04 28.83
C THR A 18 -10.89 -19.35 28.02
N GLY A 19 -9.74 -19.70 27.42
CA GLY A 19 -9.62 -20.87 26.53
C GLY A 19 -10.38 -20.71 25.21
N GLN A 20 -10.84 -19.50 24.90
CA GLN A 20 -11.60 -19.15 23.70
C GLN A 20 -11.00 -17.89 23.08
N SER A 21 -11.07 -17.78 21.75
CA SER A 21 -10.66 -16.58 21.01
C SER A 21 -11.81 -15.57 21.01
N ALA A 22 -11.49 -14.29 21.13
CA ALA A 22 -12.44 -13.18 20.96
C ALA A 22 -12.90 -13.05 19.49
N LEU A 23 -12.10 -13.56 18.54
CA LEU A 23 -12.41 -13.56 17.13
C LEU A 23 -13.27 -14.79 16.75
N PRO A 24 -14.34 -14.63 15.95
CA PRO A 24 -15.17 -15.75 15.54
C PRO A 24 -14.38 -16.77 14.69
N ILE A 25 -14.20 -17.99 15.22
CA ILE A 25 -13.47 -19.07 14.55
C ILE A 25 -14.00 -19.36 13.15
N SER A 26 -15.32 -19.29 12.95
CA SER A 26 -15.95 -19.50 11.64
C SER A 26 -15.51 -18.46 10.61
N ARG A 27 -15.28 -17.20 11.00
CA ARG A 27 -14.79 -16.14 10.11
C ARG A 27 -13.33 -16.37 9.75
N ILE A 28 -12.52 -16.82 10.71
CA ILE A 28 -11.11 -17.15 10.50
C ILE A 28 -10.97 -18.29 9.49
N LYS A 29 -11.73 -19.39 9.67
CA LYS A 29 -11.75 -20.51 8.70
C LYS A 29 -12.09 -20.05 7.29
N LYS A 30 -13.11 -19.18 7.15
CA LYS A 30 -13.49 -18.63 5.86
C LYS A 30 -12.38 -17.80 5.22
N ILE A 31 -11.62 -17.02 6.00
CA ILE A 31 -10.50 -16.23 5.51
C ILE A 31 -9.34 -17.13 5.08
N ILE A 32 -9.01 -18.16 5.87
CA ILE A 32 -7.96 -19.14 5.52
C ILE A 32 -8.29 -19.82 4.18
N GLN A 33 -9.56 -20.15 3.94
CA GLN A 33 -10.03 -20.80 2.71
C GLN A 33 -10.09 -19.88 1.48
N LEU A 34 -9.83 -18.57 1.63
CA LEU A 34 -9.68 -17.68 0.47
C LEU A 34 -8.37 -17.93 -0.28
N ASP A 35 -7.41 -18.58 0.37
CA ASP A 35 -6.15 -18.99 -0.24
C ASP A 35 -6.36 -20.32 -0.97
N GLU A 36 -6.25 -20.28 -2.31
CA GLU A 36 -6.47 -21.44 -3.18
C GLU A 36 -5.46 -22.57 -2.94
N ASP A 37 -4.28 -22.25 -2.40
CA ASP A 37 -3.23 -23.23 -2.12
C ASP A 37 -3.49 -24.00 -0.80
N ILE A 38 -4.47 -23.57 0.01
CA ILE A 38 -4.81 -24.19 1.29
C ILE A 38 -6.02 -25.14 1.13
N VAL A 39 -5.73 -26.44 0.97
CA VAL A 39 -6.77 -27.47 0.81
C VAL A 39 -7.53 -27.75 2.12
N GLN A 40 -6.80 -27.91 3.24
CA GLN A 40 -7.39 -28.19 4.56
C GLN A 40 -6.56 -27.55 5.68
N CYS A 41 -7.26 -27.00 6.68
CA CYS A 41 -6.65 -26.47 7.91
C CYS A 41 -7.31 -27.11 9.13
N SER A 42 -6.50 -27.62 10.06
CA SER A 42 -7.01 -28.27 11.27
C SER A 42 -7.66 -27.28 12.24
N SER A 43 -8.52 -27.76 13.13
CA SER A 43 -9.14 -26.94 14.18
C SER A 43 -8.10 -26.29 15.10
N ASN A 44 -7.05 -27.05 15.46
CA ASN A 44 -5.99 -26.56 16.34
C ASN A 44 -5.16 -25.48 15.64
N ALA A 45 -4.83 -25.65 14.36
CA ALA A 45 -4.14 -24.62 13.58
C ALA A 45 -4.99 -23.35 13.46
N THR A 46 -6.29 -23.51 13.17
CA THR A 46 -7.23 -22.37 13.12
C THR A 46 -7.25 -21.59 14.43
N PHE A 47 -7.26 -22.30 15.57
CA PHE A 47 -7.25 -21.66 16.89
C PHE A 47 -5.95 -20.90 17.17
N VAL A 48 -4.79 -21.48 16.82
CA VAL A 48 -3.50 -20.79 16.96
C VAL A 48 -3.44 -19.54 16.08
N ILE A 49 -3.94 -19.61 14.84
CA ILE A 49 -4.06 -18.45 13.95
C ILE A 49 -4.95 -17.37 14.57
N ALA A 50 -6.03 -17.75 15.24
CA ALA A 50 -6.92 -16.82 15.94
C ALA A 50 -6.16 -16.05 17.04
N MET A 51 -5.45 -16.77 17.91
CA MET A 51 -4.64 -16.17 18.97
C MET A 51 -3.54 -15.26 18.41
N ALA A 52 -2.84 -15.73 17.37
CA ALA A 52 -1.82 -14.93 16.69
C ALA A 52 -2.40 -13.64 16.09
N THR A 53 -3.61 -13.71 15.54
CA THR A 53 -4.30 -12.53 14.97
C THR A 53 -4.66 -11.52 16.06
N GLU A 54 -5.12 -11.97 17.22
CA GLU A 54 -5.39 -11.09 18.37
C GLU A 54 -4.12 -10.38 18.84
N MET A 55 -3.05 -11.14 19.04
CA MET A 55 -1.74 -10.59 19.43
C MET A 55 -1.20 -9.63 18.37
N PHE A 56 -1.41 -9.93 17.08
CA PHE A 56 -1.00 -9.07 15.99
C PHE A 56 -1.76 -7.74 15.97
N ILE A 57 -3.08 -7.73 16.22
CA ILE A 57 -3.86 -6.49 16.31
C ILE A 57 -3.36 -5.62 17.47
N GLN A 58 -3.09 -6.22 18.63
CA GLN A 58 -2.52 -5.53 19.78
C GLN A 58 -1.15 -4.94 19.42
N TYR A 59 -0.26 -5.77 18.85
CA TYR A 59 1.06 -5.35 18.43
C TYR A 59 1.04 -4.17 17.44
N LEU A 60 0.23 -4.26 16.37
CA LEU A 60 0.10 -3.19 15.38
C LEU A 60 -0.40 -1.88 16.01
N THR A 61 -1.37 -1.98 16.92
CA THR A 61 -1.91 -0.85 17.66
C THR A 61 -0.85 -0.22 18.57
N GLU A 62 -0.07 -1.03 19.28
CA GLU A 62 1.04 -0.57 20.11
C GLU A 62 2.13 0.13 19.28
N GLN A 63 2.49 -0.40 18.11
CA GLN A 63 3.48 0.25 17.24
C GLN A 63 2.97 1.62 16.75
N GLY A 64 1.70 1.72 16.35
CA GLY A 64 1.07 3.01 16.03
C GLY A 64 1.09 3.98 17.21
N HIS A 65 0.79 3.50 18.42
CA HIS A 65 0.82 4.29 19.64
C HIS A 65 2.24 4.76 20.01
N ASN A 66 3.26 3.93 19.79
CA ASN A 66 4.67 4.28 20.01
C ASN A 66 5.11 5.42 19.08
N VAL A 67 4.62 5.44 17.83
CA VAL A 67 4.84 6.58 16.92
C VAL A 67 4.24 7.85 17.49
N VAL A 68 3.00 7.82 18.02
CA VAL A 68 2.37 8.98 18.65
C VAL A 68 3.17 9.46 19.87
N LYS A 69 3.63 8.54 20.72
CA LYS A 69 4.45 8.87 21.90
C LYS A 69 5.79 9.50 21.55
N SER A 70 6.35 9.19 20.37
CA SER A 70 7.60 9.76 19.90
C SER A 70 7.48 11.20 19.38
N GLU A 71 6.25 11.71 19.17
CA GLU A 71 6.04 13.10 18.75
C GLU A 71 6.41 14.08 19.87
N ARG A 72 6.96 15.25 19.51
CA ARG A 72 7.36 16.30 20.48
C ARG A 72 6.21 16.73 21.41
N LYS A 73 4.99 16.71 20.89
CA LYS A 73 3.75 16.93 21.65
C LYS A 73 2.84 15.74 21.41
N PRO A 74 2.91 14.68 22.24
CA PRO A 74 2.18 13.45 21.99
C PRO A 74 0.68 13.71 22.03
N ARG A 75 -0.01 13.24 20.99
CA ARG A 75 -1.47 13.24 20.93
C ARG A 75 -2.02 12.09 21.75
N LYS A 76 -3.33 12.14 22.02
CA LYS A 76 -4.05 11.06 22.70
C LYS A 76 -4.66 10.03 21.75
N LEU A 77 -4.84 10.39 20.47
CA LEU A 77 -5.49 9.57 19.46
C LEU A 77 -4.48 9.12 18.41
N ILE A 78 -4.52 7.83 18.08
CA ILE A 78 -3.80 7.24 16.96
C ILE A 78 -4.49 7.68 15.66
N GLN A 79 -3.70 8.14 14.70
CA GLN A 79 -4.14 8.50 13.36
C GLN A 79 -3.53 7.56 12.33
N TYR A 80 -4.13 7.51 11.13
CA TYR A 80 -3.65 6.68 10.03
C TYR A 80 -2.15 6.88 9.73
N LYS A 81 -1.67 8.14 9.75
CA LYS A 81 -0.25 8.46 9.52
C LYS A 81 0.70 7.78 10.51
N ASP A 82 0.22 7.45 11.71
CA ASP A 82 1.01 6.82 12.76
C ASP A 82 1.21 5.33 12.43
N LEU A 83 0.14 4.65 11.98
CA LEU A 83 0.21 3.28 11.47
C LEU A 83 1.07 3.19 10.20
N ALA A 84 0.86 4.07 9.23
CA ALA A 84 1.67 4.09 8.01
C ALA A 84 3.16 4.36 8.30
N THR A 85 3.45 5.16 9.33
CA THR A 85 4.83 5.39 9.78
C THR A 85 5.41 4.16 10.45
N ALA A 86 4.66 3.47 11.31
CA ALA A 86 5.08 2.23 11.95
C ALA A 86 5.40 1.14 10.92
N VAL A 87 4.49 0.92 9.97
CA VAL A 87 4.66 -0.03 8.85
C VAL A 87 5.93 0.29 8.05
N SER A 88 6.18 1.57 7.73
CA SER A 88 7.38 1.97 6.98
C SER A 88 8.71 1.83 7.73
N ARG A 89 8.69 1.56 9.04
CA ARG A 89 9.89 1.54 9.90
C ARG A 89 10.22 0.16 10.45
N ILE A 90 9.26 -0.76 10.46
CA ILE A 90 9.38 -2.07 11.12
C ILE A 90 9.31 -3.14 10.05
N ASP A 91 10.42 -3.85 9.84
CA ASP A 91 10.56 -4.87 8.79
C ASP A 91 9.50 -5.97 8.92
N ASN A 92 9.18 -6.40 10.14
CA ASN A 92 8.13 -7.40 10.38
C ASN A 92 6.71 -6.95 9.98
N LEU A 93 6.51 -5.66 9.73
CA LEU A 93 5.24 -5.09 9.24
C LEU A 93 5.28 -4.77 7.75
N GLU A 94 6.39 -5.04 7.04
CA GLU A 94 6.57 -4.71 5.61
C GLU A 94 5.47 -5.30 4.72
N PHE A 95 4.95 -6.47 5.06
CA PHE A 95 3.86 -7.13 4.33
C PHE A 95 2.55 -6.29 4.28
N LEU A 96 2.43 -5.26 5.12
CA LEU A 96 1.31 -4.33 5.11
C LEU A 96 1.54 -3.10 4.23
N SER A 97 2.70 -2.95 3.58
CA SER A 97 3.07 -1.74 2.83
C SER A 97 2.08 -1.37 1.73
N ASP A 98 1.52 -2.38 1.04
CA ASP A 98 0.51 -2.19 0.00
C ASP A 98 -0.89 -1.90 0.57
N VAL A 99 -1.19 -2.38 1.78
CA VAL A 99 -2.49 -2.20 2.45
C VAL A 99 -2.55 -0.88 3.23
N ILE A 100 -1.44 -0.48 3.84
CA ILE A 100 -1.29 0.72 4.67
C ILE A 100 -0.16 1.58 4.09
N PRO A 101 -0.34 2.14 2.87
CA PRO A 101 0.70 2.94 2.24
C PRO A 101 0.91 4.27 2.97
N LYS A 102 2.14 4.77 2.90
CA LYS A 102 2.49 6.11 3.39
C LYS A 102 1.92 7.17 2.46
N THR A 103 0.94 7.92 2.95
CA THR A 103 0.31 8.99 2.17
C THR A 103 1.19 10.23 2.14
N THR A 104 1.26 10.87 0.96
CA THR A 104 1.90 12.17 0.76
C THR A 104 1.05 12.99 -0.19
N THR A 105 1.00 14.30 -0.01
CA THR A 105 0.25 15.17 -0.92
C THR A 105 0.90 15.14 -2.30
N TYR A 106 0.09 15.18 -3.36
CA TYR A 106 0.61 15.19 -4.74
C TYR A 106 1.69 16.28 -4.98
N LYS A 107 1.52 17.46 -4.38
CA LYS A 107 2.53 18.54 -4.39
C LYS A 107 3.87 18.09 -3.80
N GLN A 108 3.85 17.42 -2.64
CA GLN A 108 5.04 16.91 -1.96
C GLN A 108 5.68 15.77 -2.76
N PHE A 109 4.87 14.89 -3.37
CA PHE A 109 5.37 13.83 -4.24
C PHE A 109 6.13 14.40 -5.44
N LYS A 110 5.54 15.37 -6.16
CA LYS A 110 6.17 16.03 -7.31
C LYS A 110 7.47 16.75 -6.91
N GLU A 111 7.46 17.43 -5.77
CA GLU A 111 8.65 18.11 -5.25
C GLU A 111 9.75 17.12 -4.85
N LYS A 112 9.39 16.03 -4.16
CA LYS A 112 10.34 14.97 -3.76
C LYS A 112 10.96 14.31 -4.98
N LYS A 113 10.16 13.95 -5.99
CA LYS A 113 10.65 13.36 -7.25
C LYS A 113 11.58 14.32 -8.00
N ALA A 114 11.25 15.61 -8.05
CA ALA A 114 12.11 16.62 -8.66
C ALA A 114 13.45 16.78 -7.91
N LYS A 115 13.41 16.77 -6.56
CA LYS A 115 14.62 16.82 -5.72
C LYS A 115 15.48 15.57 -5.86
N GLU A 116 14.87 14.38 -5.93
CA GLU A 116 15.60 13.13 -6.16
C GLU A 116 16.28 13.12 -7.53
N ALA A 117 15.59 13.54 -8.59
CA ALA A 117 16.19 13.64 -9.93
C ALA A 117 17.38 14.63 -10.00
N ILE A 118 17.29 15.77 -9.29
CA ILE A 118 18.41 16.72 -9.20
C ILE A 118 19.58 16.11 -8.43
N ARG A 119 19.30 15.44 -7.30
CA ARG A 119 20.33 14.80 -6.48
C ARG A 119 21.04 13.68 -7.23
N GLU A 120 20.32 12.86 -7.99
CA GLU A 120 20.90 11.82 -8.84
C GLU A 120 21.82 12.43 -9.92
N ALA A 121 21.38 13.51 -10.58
CA ALA A 121 22.19 14.23 -11.57
C ALA A 121 23.43 14.93 -10.98
N GLU A 122 23.39 15.32 -9.70
CA GLU A 122 24.55 15.88 -8.98
C GLU A 122 25.54 14.78 -8.57
N ILE A 123 25.05 13.61 -8.14
CA ILE A 123 25.88 12.45 -7.79
C ILE A 123 26.61 11.93 -9.04
N GLU A 124 25.95 11.88 -10.20
CA GLU A 124 26.55 11.46 -11.48
C GLU A 124 27.72 12.38 -11.91
N LYS A 125 27.63 13.68 -11.64
CA LYS A 125 28.71 14.64 -11.97
C LYS A 125 29.91 14.56 -11.03
N GLY A 126 29.74 14.02 -9.82
CA GLY A 126 30.77 13.95 -8.78
C GLY A 126 31.67 12.70 -8.84
N GLN A 127 31.27 11.65 -9.56
CA GLN A 127 32.05 10.42 -9.69
C GLN A 127 32.96 10.46 -10.92
N ARG A 128 34.07 11.21 -10.83
CA ARG A 128 35.12 11.25 -11.87
C ARG A 128 36.52 11.19 -11.26
N THR A 129 36.96 10.04 -10.79
CA THR A 129 38.40 9.75 -10.61
C THR A 129 38.72 8.26 -10.74
N LEU A 130 38.94 7.80 -11.97
CA LEU A 130 40.05 6.87 -12.22
C LEU A 130 40.94 7.56 -13.24
N ASN A 131 42.01 8.18 -12.74
CA ASN A 131 43.03 8.80 -13.56
C ASN A 131 43.64 7.71 -14.44
N GLY A 132 43.32 7.73 -15.73
CA GLY A 132 44.07 7.00 -16.74
C GLY A 132 45.47 7.59 -16.79
N THR A 133 46.41 6.96 -16.10
CA THR A 133 47.84 7.18 -16.30
C THR A 133 48.15 6.86 -17.76
N VAL A 134 48.36 7.90 -18.56
CA VAL A 134 49.00 7.81 -19.87
C VAL A 134 50.50 7.52 -19.67
N PRO A 135 51.04 6.39 -20.15
CA PRO A 135 52.47 6.27 -20.36
C PRO A 135 52.83 6.84 -21.72
N HIS A 136 53.72 7.83 -21.74
CA HIS A 136 54.28 8.41 -22.95
C HIS A 136 55.38 7.49 -23.53
N ALA A 137 55.26 7.20 -24.84
CA ALA A 137 56.28 6.90 -25.87
C ALA A 137 57.33 5.78 -25.67
N ASN A 138 57.41 4.81 -26.60
CA ASN A 138 58.30 4.83 -27.79
C ASN A 138 58.35 3.44 -28.50
N GLY A 139 58.30 3.38 -29.85
CA GLY A 139 58.73 2.19 -30.63
C GLY A 139 57.83 1.73 -31.80
N GLU A 140 58.19 2.17 -33.01
CA GLU A 140 58.13 1.52 -34.34
C GLU A 140 57.15 0.34 -34.61
N SER A 141 56.26 0.49 -35.61
CA SER A 141 56.27 -0.22 -36.90
C SER A 141 54.92 -0.10 -37.65
N GLU A 142 55.03 -0.19 -38.96
CA GLU A 142 54.08 0.09 -40.03
C GLU A 142 52.78 -0.73 -39.98
N HIS A 143 51.64 -0.16 -40.39
CA HIS A 143 50.80 -0.72 -41.47
C HIS A 143 49.64 0.21 -41.85
N GLN A 144 49.22 0.01 -43.09
CA GLN A 144 48.47 0.86 -44.00
C GLN A 144 46.95 0.56 -43.98
N GLU A 145 46.18 1.42 -44.67
CA GLU A 145 44.72 1.41 -45.01
C GLU A 145 43.94 2.51 -44.26
N GLU A 146 43.74 3.71 -44.81
CA GLU A 146 42.95 4.13 -45.97
C GLU A 146 41.43 4.27 -45.70
N LEU A 147 41.00 5.53 -45.52
CA LEU A 147 39.72 6.20 -45.88
C LEU A 147 38.40 5.62 -45.30
N GLN A 148 37.44 6.41 -44.78
CA GLN A 148 36.90 7.64 -45.33
C GLN A 148 36.04 8.38 -44.27
N ALA A 149 36.12 9.70 -44.27
CA ALA A 149 35.33 10.61 -43.45
C ALA A 149 33.98 10.93 -44.11
N ILE A 150 32.90 11.01 -43.31
CA ILE A 150 31.81 11.95 -43.57
C ILE A 150 31.44 12.62 -42.24
N GLU A 151 31.62 13.94 -42.25
CA GLU A 151 31.30 14.93 -41.24
C GLU A 151 29.89 15.48 -41.51
N GLU A 152 29.04 15.63 -40.49
CA GLU A 152 28.35 16.92 -40.24
C GLU A 152 27.62 16.99 -38.89
N LYS A 153 27.56 18.22 -38.39
CA LYS A 153 27.11 18.68 -37.06
C LYS A 153 25.61 19.07 -37.06
N PRO A 154 25.03 19.51 -35.92
CA PRO A 154 23.63 19.27 -35.55
C PRO A 154 22.65 20.40 -35.97
N SER A 155 21.37 20.06 -36.15
CA SER A 155 20.28 21.03 -36.31
C SER A 155 19.12 20.76 -35.33
N LYS A 156 18.64 21.86 -34.75
CA LYS A 156 17.59 21.98 -33.74
C LYS A 156 16.19 22.02 -34.39
N SER A 157 15.20 21.31 -33.83
CA SER A 157 13.89 21.85 -33.37
C SER A 157 12.79 20.78 -33.27
N PRO A 158 11.82 20.94 -32.35
CA PRO A 158 10.89 19.89 -31.94
C PRO A 158 9.60 19.87 -32.79
N ARG A 159 9.07 18.67 -33.09
CA ARG A 159 7.69 18.51 -33.60
C ARG A 159 6.80 17.97 -32.48
N THR A 160 5.75 18.72 -32.18
CA THR A 160 4.62 18.33 -31.32
C THR A 160 3.75 17.28 -32.02
N PRO A 161 3.16 16.31 -31.29
CA PRO A 161 2.18 15.40 -31.87
C PRO A 161 0.80 16.07 -31.96
N VAL A 162 0.17 16.02 -33.13
CA VAL A 162 -1.21 16.48 -33.38
C VAL A 162 -2.17 15.31 -33.14
N VAL A 163 -3.19 15.56 -32.31
CA VAL A 163 -4.33 14.68 -32.05
C VAL A 163 -5.28 14.72 -33.26
N MET A 164 -5.53 13.57 -33.89
CA MET A 164 -6.61 13.40 -34.86
C MET A 164 -7.84 12.81 -34.17
N HIS A 165 -8.90 13.61 -34.05
CA HIS A 165 -10.26 13.10 -33.86
C HIS A 165 -10.87 12.85 -35.24
N ALA A 166 -11.34 11.63 -35.48
CA ALA A 166 -12.17 11.29 -36.62
C ALA A 166 -13.60 10.98 -36.16
N THR A 167 -14.51 11.75 -36.72
CA THR A 167 -15.97 11.76 -36.61
C THR A 167 -16.63 10.68 -37.48
N GLY A 168 -17.79 10.19 -37.05
CA GLY A 168 -18.78 9.44 -37.86
C GLY A 168 -19.07 8.06 -37.25
N ALA A 169 -20.29 7.63 -36.93
CA ALA A 169 -21.61 8.09 -37.33
C ALA A 169 -22.62 7.84 -36.20
N VAL A 170 -23.61 8.72 -36.10
CA VAL A 170 -24.78 8.59 -35.23
C VAL A 170 -25.88 7.94 -36.05
N SER A 171 -26.38 6.78 -35.64
CA SER A 171 -27.57 6.16 -36.23
C SER A 171 -28.77 6.40 -35.33
N THR A 172 -29.78 7.08 -35.86
CA THR A 172 -31.10 7.34 -35.26
C THR A 172 -32.14 6.55 -36.03
N LEU A 173 -33.07 5.86 -35.34
CA LEU A 173 -34.40 5.33 -35.74
C LEU A 173 -34.73 4.19 -34.75
N VAL A 174 -35.81 4.12 -33.96
CA VAL A 174 -37.19 4.64 -33.99
C VAL A 174 -37.77 4.66 -32.56
N VAL A 175 -38.78 5.50 -32.34
CA VAL A 175 -39.60 5.69 -31.12
C VAL A 175 -40.92 4.89 -31.22
N ASP A 176 -41.60 4.74 -30.06
CA ASP A 176 -43.00 4.30 -29.78
C ASP A 176 -43.18 2.79 -29.49
N ARG A 177 -43.95 2.30 -28.51
CA ARG A 177 -45.05 2.88 -27.70
C ARG A 177 -45.40 1.92 -26.52
N THR A 178 -45.58 2.48 -25.31
CA THR A 178 -46.66 2.24 -24.31
C THR A 178 -47.00 0.85 -23.72
N VAL A 179 -46.90 0.80 -22.38
CA VAL A 179 -47.79 0.24 -21.31
C VAL A 179 -48.83 -0.87 -21.62
N ASP A 180 -48.81 -1.93 -20.80
CA ASP A 180 -49.95 -2.53 -20.04
C ASP A 180 -49.37 -3.68 -19.16
N ASN A 181 -49.43 -3.63 -17.82
CA ASN A 181 -50.56 -3.93 -16.93
C ASN A 181 -51.09 -5.37 -17.02
N GLN A 182 -50.71 -6.23 -16.05
CA GLN A 182 -51.67 -7.17 -15.45
C GLN A 182 -51.24 -7.65 -14.07
N SER A 183 -52.13 -7.37 -13.12
CA SER A 183 -52.21 -7.83 -11.73
C SER A 183 -52.74 -9.27 -11.62
N ARG A 184 -52.39 -9.94 -10.51
CA ARG A 184 -53.24 -10.81 -9.63
C ARG A 184 -52.30 -11.72 -8.82
N GLY A 185 -52.21 -11.56 -7.49
CA GLY A 185 -53.08 -12.20 -6.47
C GLY A 185 -52.32 -13.45 -5.97
N ASP A 186 -52.29 -13.87 -4.71
CA ASP A 186 -53.14 -13.67 -3.55
C ASP A 186 -52.44 -14.38 -2.35
N ASP A 187 -52.57 -13.78 -1.17
CA ASP A 187 -52.58 -14.29 0.22
C ASP A 187 -51.87 -15.57 0.69
N GLY A 188 -51.28 -15.47 1.90
CA GLY A 188 -50.83 -16.60 2.69
C GLY A 188 -50.23 -16.25 4.06
N ASP A 189 -50.97 -15.52 4.91
CA ASP A 189 -50.71 -15.46 6.36
C ASP A 189 -50.91 -16.87 6.98
N VAL A 190 -49.95 -17.35 7.76
CA VAL A 190 -50.10 -18.58 8.56
C VAL A 190 -49.89 -18.24 10.02
N GLU A 191 -51.01 -18.25 10.76
CA GLU A 191 -51.06 -18.11 12.21
C GLU A 191 -50.44 -19.31 12.96
N MET A 192 -49.99 -19.02 14.17
CA MET A 192 -49.41 -19.93 15.16
C MET A 192 -50.46 -20.88 15.74
N VAL A 193 -50.10 -22.15 15.95
CA VAL A 193 -50.87 -23.09 16.78
C VAL A 193 -49.96 -23.63 17.87
N ASP A 194 -50.30 -23.29 19.12
CA ASP A 194 -49.78 -23.90 20.33
C ASP A 194 -50.31 -25.33 20.49
N GLN A 195 -49.44 -26.25 20.90
CA GLN A 195 -49.82 -27.53 21.50
C GLN A 195 -48.77 -27.97 22.51
#